data_AF-A0A6B3FN22-F1
#
_entry.id   AF-A0A6B3FN22-F1
#
_cell.length_a   1.000
_cell.length_b   1.000
_cell.length_c   1.000
_cell.angle_alpha   90.00
_cell.angle_beta   90.00
_cell.angle_gamma   90.00
#
_symmetry.space_group_name_H-M   'P 1'
#
loop_
_entity.id
_entity.type
_entity.pdbx_description
1 polymer ?
#
loop_
_entity_poly.entity_id
_entity_poly.type
_entity_poly.pdbx_seq_one_letter_code
_entity_poly.pdbx_strand_id
1 'polypeptide(L)'
;EKDGMSLNEGTAEKYGVKVGDRLPVAFHEGGTARLTVRAITSDETVFDKGAWYVSLATARAHLPAGKIPPSVALFAKADDGRQKAAYAELKKVMDPYPQYEVANQADYKQLLKDQVGQLLNMIYGLLALAIVVAVLGVVNTLALSVVERTREIGLMRAIGLSRRQLRRMIRL
;
A
#
# COMPACT_ATOMS: atom_id res chain seq x y z
N GLU A 1 -1.56 12.05 -31.35
CA GLU A 1 -2.28 12.13 -32.65
C GLU A 1 -3.79 12.26 -32.43
N LYS A 2 -4.52 12.77 -33.44
CA LYS A 2 -5.98 12.65 -33.49
C LYS A 2 -6.37 11.17 -33.69
N ASP A 3 -7.45 10.75 -33.04
CA ASP A 3 -8.07 9.42 -33.13
C ASP A 3 -7.18 8.23 -32.71
N GLY A 4 -6.16 8.50 -31.91
CA GLY A 4 -5.30 7.48 -31.30
C GLY A 4 -5.72 7.17 -29.86
N MET A 5 -5.76 5.87 -29.52
CA MET A 5 -5.93 5.38 -28.15
C MET A 5 -4.78 4.47 -27.74
N SER A 6 -4.55 4.38 -26.43
CA SER A 6 -3.80 3.28 -25.83
C SER A 6 -4.65 2.54 -24.83
N LEU A 7 -4.36 1.25 -24.69
CA LEU A 7 -5.07 0.33 -23.82
C LEU A 7 -4.05 -0.52 -23.07
N ASN A 8 -4.42 -0.99 -21.90
CA ASN A 8 -3.55 -1.81 -21.08
C ASN A 8 -3.45 -3.25 -21.60
N GLU A 9 -2.33 -3.92 -21.28
CA GLU A 9 -2.00 -5.26 -21.75
C GLU A 9 -3.09 -6.30 -21.48
N GLY A 10 -3.64 -6.37 -20.26
CA GLY A 10 -4.70 -7.31 -19.93
C GLY A 10 -6.01 -7.08 -20.71
N THR A 11 -6.31 -5.84 -21.12
CA THR A 11 -7.43 -5.57 -22.04
C THR A 11 -7.09 -6.02 -23.46
N ALA A 12 -5.86 -5.78 -23.90
CA ALA A 12 -5.37 -6.21 -25.22
C ALA A 12 -5.49 -7.73 -25.38
N GLU A 13 -5.00 -8.48 -24.39
CA GLU A 13 -5.04 -9.94 -24.38
C GLU A 13 -6.47 -10.47 -24.32
N LYS A 14 -7.31 -9.90 -23.45
CA LYS A 14 -8.71 -10.33 -23.28
C LYS A 14 -9.53 -10.21 -24.56
N TYR A 15 -9.31 -9.16 -25.34
CA TYR A 15 -10.06 -8.89 -26.58
C TYR A 15 -9.27 -9.22 -27.86
N GLY A 16 -8.05 -9.76 -27.73
CA GLY A 16 -7.19 -10.13 -28.87
C GLY A 16 -6.74 -8.94 -29.73
N VAL A 17 -6.65 -7.75 -29.14
CA VAL A 17 -6.39 -6.48 -29.83
C VAL A 17 -4.89 -6.23 -29.95
N LYS A 18 -4.45 -5.75 -31.11
CA LYS A 18 -3.06 -5.40 -31.40
C LYS A 18 -2.89 -3.91 -31.71
N VAL A 19 -1.65 -3.45 -31.61
CA VAL A 19 -1.29 -2.11 -32.10
C VAL A 19 -1.60 -2.04 -33.60
N GLY A 20 -2.35 -1.01 -34.00
CA GLY A 20 -2.85 -0.79 -35.36
C GLY A 20 -4.34 -1.06 -35.53
N ASP A 21 -4.98 -1.79 -34.61
CA ASP A 21 -6.39 -2.12 -34.72
C ASP A 21 -7.29 -0.89 -34.53
N ARG A 22 -8.44 -0.89 -35.22
CA ARG A 22 -9.46 0.16 -35.09
C ARG A 22 -10.67 -0.36 -34.34
N LEU A 23 -10.94 0.22 -33.17
CA LEU A 23 -12.03 -0.19 -32.29
C LEU A 23 -13.12 0.89 -32.21
N PRO A 24 -14.40 0.52 -32.19
CA PRO A 24 -15.47 1.43 -31.81
C PRO A 24 -15.39 1.69 -30.29
N VAL A 25 -15.19 2.95 -29.92
CA VAL A 25 -15.16 3.41 -28.53
C VAL A 25 -16.36 4.31 -28.30
N ALA A 26 -17.23 3.91 -27.37
CA ALA A 26 -18.35 4.71 -26.92
C ALA A 26 -17.90 5.60 -25.75
N PHE A 27 -18.00 6.91 -25.92
CA PHE A 27 -17.75 7.86 -24.84
C PHE A 27 -19.00 7.94 -23.95
N HIS A 28 -18.83 7.80 -22.63
CA HIS A 28 -19.95 7.69 -21.67
C HIS A 28 -20.95 8.86 -21.75
N GLU A 29 -20.49 10.06 -22.13
CA GLU A 29 -21.32 11.26 -22.34
C GLU A 29 -21.10 11.90 -23.73
N GLY A 30 -20.71 11.09 -24.73
CA GLY A 30 -20.39 11.56 -26.07
C GLY A 30 -20.90 10.63 -27.17
N GLY A 31 -20.35 10.81 -28.37
CA GLY A 31 -20.63 9.94 -29.51
C GLY A 31 -19.84 8.63 -29.44
N THR A 32 -20.09 7.75 -30.41
CA THR A 32 -19.17 6.63 -30.69
C THR A 32 -18.14 7.08 -31.71
N ALA A 33 -16.86 6.82 -31.45
CA ALA A 33 -15.77 7.10 -32.38
C ALA A 33 -15.00 5.82 -32.71
N ARG A 34 -14.42 5.74 -33.91
CA ARG A 34 -13.45 4.67 -34.21
C ARG A 34 -12.04 5.17 -33.90
N LEU A 35 -11.42 4.59 -32.88
CA LEU A 35 -10.07 4.93 -32.45
C LEU A 35 -9.10 3.85 -32.89
N THR A 36 -7.89 4.26 -33.26
CA THR A 36 -6.80 3.35 -33.62
C THR A 36 -5.92 3.10 -32.39
N VAL A 37 -5.63 1.84 -32.08
CA VAL A 37 -4.74 1.45 -31.00
C VAL A 37 -3.31 1.77 -31.41
N ARG A 38 -2.68 2.73 -30.74
CA ARG A 38 -1.30 3.18 -31.07
C ARG A 38 -0.27 2.66 -30.08
N ALA A 39 -0.67 2.34 -28.86
CA ALA A 39 0.21 1.78 -27.87
C ALA A 39 -0.56 0.82 -26.95
N ILE A 40 0.15 -0.18 -26.44
CA ILE A 40 -0.32 -1.04 -25.36
C ILE A 40 0.54 -0.72 -24.14
N THR A 41 -0.09 -0.33 -23.03
CA THR A 41 0.59 0.03 -21.78
C THR A 41 0.71 -1.19 -20.88
N SER A 42 1.81 -1.29 -20.12
CA SER A 42 2.06 -2.40 -19.19
C SER A 42 1.10 -2.35 -18.01
N ASP A 43 0.62 -3.50 -17.54
CA ASP A 43 -0.21 -3.59 -16.31
C ASP A 43 0.59 -3.52 -15.00
N GLU A 44 1.90 -3.25 -15.08
CA GLU A 44 2.79 -3.21 -13.92
C GLU A 44 2.55 -2.01 -13.00
N THR A 45 2.14 -0.87 -13.55
CA THR A 45 1.85 0.32 -12.76
C THR A 45 0.36 0.40 -12.43
N VAL A 46 0.04 0.85 -11.21
CA VAL A 46 -1.36 1.07 -10.77
C VAL A 46 -2.08 2.07 -11.68
N PHE A 47 -1.34 2.98 -12.31
CA PHE A 47 -1.90 3.97 -13.22
C PHE A 47 -2.36 3.36 -14.55
N ASP A 48 -1.62 2.38 -15.06
CA ASP A 48 -1.89 1.76 -16.36
C ASP A 48 -2.85 0.57 -16.24
N LYS A 49 -2.96 -0.04 -15.06
CA LYS A 49 -3.76 -1.26 -14.85
C LYS A 49 -5.26 -1.02 -15.11
N GLY A 50 -5.74 -1.53 -16.23
CA GLY A 50 -7.13 -1.36 -16.68
C GLY A 50 -7.44 0.04 -17.24
N ALA A 51 -6.44 0.91 -17.41
CA ALA A 51 -6.62 2.26 -17.92
C ALA A 51 -6.62 2.30 -19.45
N TRP A 52 -7.53 3.11 -20.00
CA TRP A 52 -7.56 3.44 -21.42
C TRP A 52 -7.21 4.91 -21.57
N TYR A 53 -6.23 5.24 -22.40
CA TYR A 53 -5.85 6.62 -22.66
C TYR A 53 -6.23 7.03 -24.08
N VAL A 54 -6.70 8.25 -24.21
CA VAL A 54 -6.96 8.90 -25.49
C VAL A 54 -6.27 10.25 -25.48
N SER A 55 -5.87 10.75 -26.65
CA SER A 55 -5.29 12.08 -26.69
C SER A 55 -6.33 13.14 -26.33
N LEU A 56 -5.89 14.22 -25.67
CA LEU A 56 -6.76 15.35 -25.32
C LEU A 56 -7.43 15.97 -26.57
N ALA A 57 -6.76 15.91 -27.72
CA ALA A 57 -7.33 16.33 -29.01
C ALA A 57 -8.50 15.45 -29.44
N THR A 58 -8.40 14.13 -29.24
CA THR A 58 -9.48 13.16 -29.54
C THR A 58 -10.65 13.35 -28.57
N ALA A 59 -10.35 13.53 -27.28
CA ALA A 59 -11.34 13.80 -26.25
C ALA A 59 -12.13 15.09 -26.55
N ARG A 60 -11.45 16.19 -26.89
CA ARG A 60 -12.09 17.47 -27.26
C ARG A 60 -12.93 17.40 -28.54
N ALA A 61 -12.61 16.52 -29.47
CA ALA A 61 -13.36 16.36 -30.71
C ALA A 61 -14.67 15.57 -30.52
N HIS A 62 -14.73 14.68 -29.53
CA HIS A 62 -15.83 13.74 -29.34
C HIS A 62 -16.65 13.96 -28.05
N LEU A 63 -16.14 14.77 -27.12
CA LEU A 63 -16.85 15.20 -25.91
C LEU A 63 -17.36 16.64 -26.07
N PRO A 64 -18.60 16.95 -25.63
CA PRO A 64 -19.07 18.32 -25.51
C PRO A 64 -18.14 19.15 -24.62
N ALA A 65 -17.95 20.45 -24.94
CA ALA A 65 -17.01 21.32 -24.23
C ALA A 65 -17.26 21.40 -22.70
N GLY A 66 -18.51 21.26 -22.25
CA GLY A 66 -18.87 21.26 -20.82
C GLY A 66 -18.75 19.90 -20.13
N LYS A 67 -18.37 18.84 -20.84
CA LYS A 67 -18.27 17.46 -20.34
C LYS A 67 -16.85 16.89 -20.39
N ILE A 68 -15.87 17.72 -20.74
CA ILE A 68 -14.46 17.34 -20.64
C ILE A 68 -14.13 17.22 -19.14
N PRO A 69 -13.68 16.06 -18.65
CA PRO A 69 -13.31 15.91 -17.25
C PRO A 69 -12.26 16.95 -16.87
N PRO A 70 -12.35 17.57 -15.68
CA PRO A 70 -11.30 18.45 -15.20
C PRO A 70 -9.98 17.66 -15.13
N SER A 71 -8.88 18.32 -15.45
CA SER A 71 -7.55 17.72 -15.35
C SER A 71 -7.25 17.38 -13.89
N VAL A 72 -7.32 16.09 -13.56
CA VAL A 72 -7.11 15.56 -12.20
C VAL A 72 -5.61 15.52 -11.86
N ALA A 73 -4.74 15.40 -12.87
CA ALA A 73 -3.29 15.42 -12.70
C ALA A 73 -2.62 16.09 -13.89
N LEU A 74 -1.56 16.87 -13.61
CA LEU A 74 -0.68 17.45 -14.61
C LEU A 74 0.72 16.89 -14.41
N PHE A 75 1.26 16.25 -15.44
CA PHE A 75 2.64 15.76 -15.42
C PHE A 75 3.56 16.77 -16.07
N ALA A 76 4.61 17.17 -15.36
CA ALA A 76 5.68 18.01 -15.87
C ALA A 76 7.01 17.29 -15.72
N LYS A 77 7.86 17.40 -16.74
CA LYS A 77 9.24 16.91 -16.70
C LYS A 77 10.17 18.12 -16.60
N ALA A 78 11.00 18.14 -15.57
CA ALA A 78 12.09 19.10 -15.46
C ALA A 78 13.28 18.65 -16.31
N ASP A 79 14.07 19.61 -16.78
CA ASP A 79 15.33 19.33 -17.48
C ASP A 79 16.30 18.57 -16.58
N ASP A 80 17.15 17.77 -17.21
CA ASP A 80 18.08 16.89 -16.52
C ASP A 80 19.03 17.70 -15.61
N GLY A 81 19.13 17.29 -14.33
CA GLY A 81 19.95 17.94 -13.31
C GLY A 81 19.25 19.09 -12.57
N ARG A 82 18.11 19.59 -13.05
CA ARG A 82 17.35 20.69 -12.41
C ARG A 82 16.10 20.25 -11.65
N GLN A 83 15.87 18.94 -11.50
CA GLN A 83 14.62 18.40 -10.94
C GLN A 83 14.36 18.89 -9.51
N LYS A 84 15.38 18.92 -8.64
CA LYS A 84 15.23 19.39 -7.24
C LYS A 84 14.90 20.88 -7.16
N ALA A 85 15.59 21.71 -7.94
CA ALA A 85 15.37 23.15 -7.96
C ALA A 85 13.98 23.49 -8.55
N ALA A 86 13.64 22.88 -9.69
CA ALA A 86 12.33 23.06 -10.33
C ALA A 86 11.18 22.63 -9.41
N TYR A 87 11.31 21.52 -8.70
CA TYR A 87 10.31 21.07 -7.73
C TYR A 87 10.16 22.07 -6.56
N ALA A 88 11.27 22.55 -6.00
CA ALA A 88 11.23 23.51 -4.90
C ALA A 88 10.61 24.86 -5.31
N GLU A 89 10.92 25.35 -6.50
CA GLU A 89 10.29 26.56 -7.05
C GLU A 89 8.81 26.35 -7.34
N LEU A 90 8.45 25.23 -8.00
CA LEU A 90 7.05 24.92 -8.30
C LEU A 90 6.21 24.83 -7.03
N LYS A 91 6.74 24.20 -5.97
CA LYS A 91 6.08 24.12 -4.68
C LYS A 91 5.82 25.51 -4.09
N LYS A 92 6.85 26.38 -4.06
CA LYS A 92 6.70 27.77 -3.59
C LYS A 92 5.66 28.57 -4.37
N VAL A 93 5.64 28.43 -5.69
CA VAL A 93 4.66 29.12 -6.55
C VAL A 93 3.24 28.60 -6.32
N MET A 94 3.11 27.33 -5.93
CA MET A 94 1.83 26.68 -5.64
C MET A 94 1.39 26.80 -4.18
N ASP A 95 2.22 27.29 -3.25
CA ASP A 95 1.87 27.52 -1.85
C ASP A 95 0.56 28.35 -1.66
N PRO A 96 0.26 29.39 -2.46
CA PRO A 96 -1.01 30.12 -2.38
C PRO A 96 -2.24 29.32 -2.82
N TYR A 97 -2.05 28.15 -3.43
CA TYR A 97 -3.10 27.31 -4.01
C TYR A 97 -3.17 25.94 -3.32
N PRO A 98 -3.62 25.86 -2.06
CA PRO A 98 -3.63 24.62 -1.27
C PRO A 98 -4.53 23.52 -1.85
N GLN A 99 -5.38 23.83 -2.82
CA GLN A 99 -6.16 22.85 -3.57
C GLN A 99 -5.33 22.02 -4.56
N TYR A 100 -4.09 22.42 -4.87
CA TYR A 100 -3.20 21.69 -5.77
C TYR A 100 -2.08 21.03 -4.98
N GLU A 101 -1.94 19.71 -5.14
CA GLU A 101 -0.84 18.96 -4.56
C GLU A 101 0.32 18.87 -5.56
N VAL A 102 1.48 19.37 -5.16
CA VAL A 102 2.73 19.23 -5.92
C VAL A 102 3.55 18.11 -5.32
N ALA A 103 3.62 16.98 -6.01
CA ALA A 103 4.38 15.82 -5.60
C ALA A 103 5.39 15.41 -6.68
N ASN A 104 6.58 15.00 -6.26
CA ASN A 104 7.58 14.36 -7.12
C ASN A 104 7.69 12.85 -6.81
N GLN A 105 8.59 12.17 -7.52
CA GLN A 105 8.80 10.74 -7.34
C GLN A 105 9.35 10.36 -5.95
N ALA A 106 10.12 11.24 -5.30
CA ALA A 106 10.62 11.01 -3.95
C ALA A 106 9.50 11.14 -2.91
N ASP A 107 8.61 12.12 -3.05
CA ASP A 107 7.44 12.28 -2.18
C ASP A 107 6.53 11.06 -2.26
N TYR A 108 6.28 10.56 -3.48
CA TYR A 108 5.49 9.35 -3.69
C TYR A 108 6.13 8.12 -3.02
N LYS A 109 7.45 7.95 -3.15
CA LYS A 109 8.20 6.89 -2.45
C LYS A 109 8.10 7.04 -0.93
N GLN A 110 8.13 8.27 -0.42
CA GLN A 110 8.02 8.53 1.00
C GLN A 110 6.60 8.22 1.51
N LEU A 111 5.56 8.64 0.80
CA LEU A 111 4.17 8.33 1.13
C LEU A 111 3.91 6.82 1.23
N LEU A 112 4.45 6.04 0.30
CA LEU A 112 4.36 4.57 0.35
C LEU A 112 5.12 4.01 1.55
N LYS A 113 6.33 4.50 1.83
CA LYS A 113 7.10 4.09 3.01
C LYS A 113 6.36 4.42 4.31
N ASP A 114 5.73 5.58 4.40
CA ASP A 114 5.03 6.02 5.59
C ASP A 114 3.77 5.17 5.83
N GLN A 115 3.01 4.85 4.78
CA GLN A 115 1.86 3.93 4.87
C GLN A 115 2.28 2.53 5.33
N VAL A 116 3.34 1.97 4.71
CA VAL A 116 3.87 0.65 5.10
C VAL A 116 4.41 0.70 6.53
N GLY A 117 5.10 1.78 6.90
CA GLY A 117 5.62 2.00 8.26
C GLY A 117 4.50 2.06 9.30
N GLN A 118 3.40 2.74 9.01
CA GLN A 118 2.24 2.80 9.89
C GLN A 118 1.61 1.40 10.08
N LEU A 119 1.46 0.63 9.00
CA LEU A 119 0.97 -0.74 9.08
C LEU A 119 1.89 -1.63 9.92
N LEU A 120 3.21 -1.53 9.71
CA LEU A 120 4.21 -2.27 10.49
C LEU A 120 4.17 -1.88 11.97
N ASN A 121 4.06 -0.59 12.29
CA ASN A 121 3.94 -0.12 13.66
C ASN A 121 2.69 -0.66 14.36
N MET A 122 1.57 -0.74 13.64
CA MET A 122 0.35 -1.38 14.16
C MET A 122 0.57 -2.86 14.46
N ILE A 123 1.22 -3.60 13.54
CA ILE A 123 1.57 -5.01 13.73
C ILE A 123 2.52 -5.18 14.93
N TYR A 124 3.52 -4.33 15.08
CA TYR A 124 4.42 -4.37 16.23
C TYR A 124 3.70 -4.08 17.55
N GLY A 125 2.73 -3.17 17.56
CA GLY A 125 1.86 -2.95 18.73
C GLY A 125 1.05 -4.18 19.10
N LEU A 126 0.45 -4.86 18.12
CA LEU A 126 -0.28 -6.11 18.34
C LEU A 126 0.65 -7.24 18.82
N LEU A 127 1.85 -7.33 18.27
CA LEU A 127 2.87 -8.31 18.66
C LEU A 127 3.33 -8.08 20.10
N ALA A 128 3.55 -6.82 20.50
CA ALA A 128 3.87 -6.47 21.88
C ALA A 128 2.75 -6.89 22.84
N LEU A 129 1.50 -6.62 22.48
CA LEU A 129 0.34 -7.06 23.28
C LEU A 129 0.28 -8.60 23.40
N ALA A 130 0.51 -9.31 22.30
CA ALA A 130 0.54 -10.77 22.30
C ALA A 130 1.62 -11.33 23.22
N ILE A 131 2.82 -10.72 23.23
CA ILE A 131 3.90 -11.08 24.15
C ILE A 131 3.47 -10.86 25.60
N VAL A 132 2.85 -9.73 25.92
CA VAL A 132 2.35 -9.44 27.28
C VAL A 132 1.36 -10.51 27.74
N VAL A 133 0.37 -10.84 26.91
CA VAL A 133 -0.62 -11.88 27.22
C VAL A 133 0.05 -13.24 27.40
N ALA A 134 1.01 -13.60 26.54
CA ALA A 134 1.75 -14.85 26.65
C ALA A 134 2.56 -14.94 27.96
N VAL A 135 3.26 -13.87 28.33
CA VAL A 135 4.02 -13.79 29.59
C VAL A 135 3.10 -13.93 30.80
N LEU A 136 1.95 -13.25 30.79
CA LEU A 136 0.95 -13.39 31.86
C LEU A 136 0.44 -14.84 31.98
N GLY A 137 0.22 -15.52 30.86
CA GLY A 137 -0.13 -16.93 30.83
C GLY A 137 0.94 -17.81 31.47
N VAL A 138 2.21 -17.62 31.08
CA VAL A 138 3.35 -18.37 31.64
C VAL A 138 3.48 -18.13 33.15
N VAL A 139 3.37 -16.88 33.60
CA VAL A 139 3.44 -16.53 35.02
C VAL A 139 2.33 -17.20 35.81
N ASN A 140 1.10 -17.23 35.28
CA ASN A 140 -0.03 -17.87 35.96
C ASN A 140 0.20 -19.38 36.17
N THR A 141 0.67 -20.09 35.15
CA THR A 141 0.97 -21.52 35.25
C THR A 141 2.13 -21.80 36.21
N LEU A 142 3.20 -20.99 36.16
CA LEU A 142 4.34 -21.13 37.08
C LEU A 142 3.94 -20.84 38.52
N ALA A 143 3.12 -19.81 38.75
CA ALA A 143 2.62 -19.47 40.08
C ALA A 143 1.82 -20.62 40.69
N LEU A 144 0.92 -21.24 39.91
CA LEU A 144 0.17 -22.41 40.35
C LEU A 144 1.10 -23.58 40.71
N SER A 145 2.06 -23.92 39.84
CA SER A 145 3.02 -25.00 40.08
C SER A 145 3.85 -24.78 41.34
N VAL A 146 4.25 -23.53 41.64
CA VAL A 146 4.98 -23.18 42.86
C VAL A 146 4.10 -23.34 44.11
N VAL A 147 2.82 -22.93 44.05
CA VAL A 147 1.88 -23.10 45.17
C VAL A 147 1.63 -24.58 45.48
N GLU A 148 1.45 -25.40 44.45
CA GLU A 148 1.28 -26.85 44.61
C GLU A 148 2.52 -27.48 45.25
N ARG A 149 3.70 -27.19 44.69
CA ARG A 149 4.97 -27.73 45.19
C ARG A 149 5.29 -27.26 46.61
N THR A 150 4.94 -26.03 46.98
CA THR A 150 5.13 -25.54 48.36
C THR A 150 4.18 -26.22 49.34
N ARG A 151 2.93 -26.52 48.96
CA ARG A 151 2.01 -27.33 49.77
C ARG A 151 2.53 -28.76 49.96
N GLU A 152 3.02 -29.40 48.90
CA GLU A 152 3.61 -30.75 48.99
C GLU A 152 4.82 -30.78 49.94
N ILE A 153 5.71 -29.80 49.82
CA ILE A 153 6.87 -29.64 50.72
C ILE A 153 6.42 -29.39 52.17
N GLY A 154 5.37 -28.58 52.37
CA GLY A 154 4.77 -28.33 53.67
C GLY A 154 4.20 -29.59 54.32
N LEU A 155 3.50 -30.41 53.54
CA LEU A 155 2.94 -31.69 54.00
C LEU A 155 4.05 -32.70 54.34
N MET A 156 5.07 -32.83 53.49
CA MET A 156 6.24 -33.68 53.76
C MET A 156 6.96 -33.28 55.06
N ARG A 157 7.05 -31.99 55.35
CA ARG A 157 7.62 -31.50 56.62
C ARG A 157 6.73 -31.81 57.83
N ALA A 158 5.41 -31.80 57.67
CA ALA A 158 4.48 -32.15 58.74
C ALA A 158 4.55 -33.64 59.15
N ILE A 159 4.86 -34.53 58.20
CA ILE A 159 5.08 -35.96 58.46
C ILE A 159 6.53 -36.30 58.90
N GLY A 160 7.40 -35.30 59.08
CA GLY A 160 8.71 -35.46 59.73
C GLY A 160 9.94 -35.54 58.81
N LEU A 161 9.83 -35.26 57.51
CA LEU A 161 11.01 -35.22 56.62
C LEU A 161 11.97 -34.07 56.99
N SER A 162 13.26 -34.38 57.11
CA SER A 162 14.30 -33.39 57.43
C SER A 162 14.66 -32.50 56.23
N ARG A 163 15.10 -31.26 56.47
CA ARG A 163 15.52 -30.31 55.40
C ARG A 163 16.65 -30.85 54.52
N ARG A 164 17.52 -31.73 55.06
CA ARG A 164 18.62 -32.38 54.30
C ARG A 164 18.10 -33.43 53.32
N GLN A 165 17.11 -34.24 53.72
CA GLN A 165 16.49 -35.23 52.82
C GLN A 165 15.73 -34.54 51.68
N LEU A 166 15.00 -33.46 51.99
CA LEU A 166 14.20 -32.73 51.01
C LEU A 166 15.07 -31.99 49.96
N ARG A 167 16.20 -31.40 50.37
CA ARG A 167 17.18 -30.84 49.43
C ARG A 167 17.85 -31.90 48.54
N ARG A 168 18.04 -33.12 49.05
CA ARG A 168 18.67 -34.21 48.27
C ARG A 168 17.75 -34.70 47.15
N MET A 169 16.43 -34.66 47.35
CA MET A 169 15.43 -34.99 46.32
C MET A 169 15.28 -33.93 45.22
N ILE A 170 15.58 -32.65 45.48
CA ILE A 170 15.48 -31.59 44.46
C ILE A 170 16.74 -31.53 43.57
N ARG A 171 17.84 -32.12 44.02
CA ARG A 171 19.16 -32.04 43.38
C ARG A 171 19.52 -33.27 42.53
N LEU A 172 18.71 -34.34 42.59
CA LEU A 172 18.72 -35.50 41.71
C LEU A 172 17.58 -35.34 40.69
#